data_AF-A0AAD7L940-F1
#
_entry.id   AF-A0AAD7L940-F1
#
_cell.length_a   1.000
_cell.length_b   1.000
_cell.length_c   1.000
_cell.angle_alpha   90.00
_cell.angle_beta   90.00
_cell.angle_gamma   90.00
#
_symmetry.space_group_name_H-M   'P 1'
#
loop_
_entity.id
_entity.type
_entity.pdbx_description
1 polymer ?
#
loop_
_entity_poly.entity_id
_entity_poly.type
_entity_poly.pdbx_seq_one_letter_code
_entity_poly.pdbx_strand_id
1 'polypeptide(L)'
;MGLHYSMQGDIHDHESLVKAIKHVDVVISTVGGQQVADQVKIIAAIKEAGNIKRFRPSEFSLDIDRHHAVEPAASFFQIKVNFRRAIEAEGVPYTCIISNAFAGYFLPNLGQENATGPPKDEVDILGDGNVKGYSLWVHLDLDEGEWRERVGEREIYIFYCFESFF
;
A
#
# COMPACT_ATOMS: atom_id res chain seq x y z
N MET A 1 -8.94 -23.77 4.75
CA MET A 1 -9.85 -23.15 5.75
C MET A 1 -10.07 -21.75 5.21
N GLY A 2 -11.25 -21.51 4.63
CA GLY A 2 -11.48 -20.49 3.60
C GLY A 2 -11.37 -19.05 4.09
N LEU A 3 -11.33 -18.10 3.14
CA LEU A 3 -11.37 -16.66 3.36
C LEU A 3 -12.40 -16.29 4.45
N HIS A 4 -11.91 -15.78 5.58
CA HIS A 4 -12.72 -15.32 6.68
C HIS A 4 -13.21 -13.89 6.41
N TYR A 5 -14.54 -13.76 6.28
CA TYR A 5 -15.40 -12.57 6.33
C TYR A 5 -14.93 -11.27 5.65
N SER A 6 -15.48 -10.98 4.46
CA SER A 6 -15.55 -9.61 3.95
C SER A 6 -16.56 -8.81 4.78
N MET A 7 -16.07 -7.83 5.55
CA MET A 7 -16.93 -6.85 6.21
C MET A 7 -17.17 -5.68 5.26
N GLN A 8 -18.44 -5.40 4.95
CA GLN A 8 -18.82 -4.21 4.20
C GLN A 8 -18.55 -2.97 5.05
N GLY A 9 -17.81 -2.02 4.48
CA GLY A 9 -17.46 -0.75 5.11
C GLY A 9 -16.93 0.24 4.08
N ASP A 10 -16.87 1.50 4.48
CA ASP A 10 -16.42 2.63 3.65
C ASP A 10 -15.41 3.45 4.47
N ILE A 11 -14.30 3.87 3.84
CA ILE A 11 -13.30 4.73 4.49
C ILE A 11 -13.86 6.08 4.93
N HIS A 12 -14.97 6.52 4.33
CA HIS A 12 -15.70 7.73 4.67
C HIS A 12 -16.79 7.50 5.73
N ASP A 13 -17.08 6.24 6.10
CA ASP A 13 -18.01 5.88 7.18
C ASP A 13 -17.24 5.39 8.41
N HIS A 14 -17.04 6.30 9.37
CA HIS A 14 -16.30 6.04 10.60
C HIS A 14 -16.88 4.90 11.46
N GLU A 15 -18.21 4.77 11.54
CA GLU A 15 -18.84 3.70 12.33
C GLU A 15 -18.54 2.34 11.73
N SER A 16 -18.58 2.23 10.39
CA SER A 16 -18.20 1.01 9.68
C SER A 16 -16.74 0.64 9.93
N LEU A 17 -15.84 1.63 9.92
CA LEU A 17 -14.41 1.44 10.21
C LEU A 17 -14.19 0.90 11.61
N VAL A 18 -14.74 1.57 12.63
CA VAL A 18 -14.57 1.16 14.03
C VAL A 18 -15.14 -0.23 14.26
N LYS A 19 -16.32 -0.53 13.69
CA LYS A 19 -16.94 -1.84 13.79
C LYS A 19 -16.03 -2.92 13.22
N ALA A 20 -15.48 -2.72 12.03
CA ALA A 20 -14.57 -3.67 11.40
C ALA A 20 -13.26 -3.84 12.20
N ILE A 21 -12.65 -2.74 12.62
CA ILE A 21 -11.35 -2.72 13.30
C ILE A 21 -11.41 -3.44 14.66
N LYS A 22 -12.54 -3.38 15.38
CA LYS A 22 -12.74 -4.09 16.65
C LYS A 22 -12.64 -5.63 16.53
N HIS A 23 -12.79 -6.17 15.33
CA HIS A 23 -12.75 -7.62 15.09
C HIS A 23 -11.35 -8.16 14.72
N VAL A 24 -10.35 -7.29 14.51
CA VAL A 24 -9.02 -7.69 14.01
C VAL A 24 -7.89 -7.24 14.92
N ASP A 25 -6.71 -7.85 14.80
CA ASP A 25 -5.51 -7.40 15.50
C ASP A 25 -4.61 -6.51 14.63
N VAL A 26 -4.71 -6.66 13.31
CA VAL A 26 -3.86 -6.00 12.33
C VAL A 26 -4.73 -5.38 11.24
N VAL A 27 -4.44 -4.12 10.90
CA VAL A 27 -5.07 -3.40 9.79
C VAL A 27 -4.05 -3.20 8.67
N ILE A 28 -4.41 -3.55 7.44
CA ILE A 28 -3.61 -3.32 6.24
C ILE A 28 -4.40 -2.43 5.29
N SER A 29 -3.88 -1.25 4.99
CA SER A 29 -4.47 -0.32 4.02
C SER A 29 -3.81 -0.51 2.66
N THR A 30 -4.58 -0.87 1.64
CA THR A 30 -4.15 -0.96 0.23
C THR A 30 -4.96 -0.02 -0.66
N VAL A 31 -5.35 1.15 -0.12
CA VAL A 31 -6.08 2.17 -0.89
C VAL A 31 -5.19 2.78 -1.99
N GLY A 32 -5.80 3.14 -3.11
CA GLY A 32 -5.12 3.74 -4.26
C GLY A 32 -4.65 5.18 -4.00
N GLY A 33 -3.87 5.71 -4.96
CA GLY A 33 -3.22 7.02 -4.85
C GLY A 33 -4.17 8.18 -4.48
N GLN A 34 -5.37 8.18 -5.04
CA GLN A 34 -6.39 9.22 -4.80
C GLN A 34 -6.88 9.26 -3.34
N GLN A 35 -6.85 8.12 -2.64
CA GLN A 35 -7.40 7.97 -1.29
C GLN A 35 -6.29 7.90 -0.22
N VAL A 36 -5.03 8.14 -0.58
CA VAL A 36 -3.91 8.13 0.38
C VAL A 36 -4.14 9.13 1.52
N ALA A 37 -4.68 10.31 1.21
CA ALA A 37 -4.99 11.33 2.20
C ALA A 37 -6.14 10.94 3.14
N ASP A 38 -7.08 10.11 2.68
CA ASP A 38 -8.23 9.67 3.47
C ASP A 38 -7.86 8.65 4.56
N GLN A 39 -6.66 8.07 4.52
CA GLN A 39 -6.20 7.10 5.52
C GLN A 39 -6.13 7.67 6.94
N VAL A 40 -6.15 8.99 7.12
CA VAL A 40 -6.28 9.63 8.44
C VAL A 40 -7.57 9.20 9.17
N LYS A 41 -8.62 8.84 8.43
CA LYS A 41 -9.87 8.31 8.98
C LYS A 41 -9.68 6.92 9.58
N ILE A 42 -8.83 6.10 8.96
CA ILE A 42 -8.44 4.79 9.51
C ILE A 42 -7.69 4.97 10.83
N ILE A 43 -6.80 5.95 10.94
CA ILE A 43 -6.11 6.26 12.21
C ILE A 43 -7.13 6.58 13.32
N ALA A 44 -8.08 7.47 13.03
CA ALA A 44 -9.12 7.84 13.99
C ALA A 44 -9.91 6.62 14.47
N ALA A 45 -10.30 5.73 13.56
CA ALA A 45 -11.03 4.51 13.89
C ALA A 45 -10.17 3.48 14.66
N ILE A 46 -8.88 3.35 14.32
CA ILE A 46 -7.91 2.52 15.06
C ILE A 46 -7.81 2.97 16.51
N LYS A 47 -7.69 4.28 16.73
CA LYS A 47 -7.61 4.84 18.08
C LYS A 47 -8.86 4.54 18.90
N GLU A 48 -10.04 4.72 18.30
CA GLU A 48 -11.30 4.45 19.00
C GLU A 48 -11.50 2.96 19.30
N ALA A 49 -11.12 2.08 18.38
CA ALA A 49 -11.24 0.64 18.57
C ALA A 49 -10.30 0.13 19.68
N GLY A 50 -9.07 0.66 19.75
CA GLY A 50 -8.14 0.45 20.87
C GLY A 50 -7.52 -0.95 20.97
N ASN A 51 -7.79 -1.85 20.02
CA ASN A 51 -7.33 -3.25 20.02
C ASN A 51 -6.22 -3.56 19.01
N ILE A 52 -5.79 -2.59 18.20
CA ILE A 52 -4.85 -2.85 17.10
C ILE A 52 -3.41 -3.00 17.60
N LYS A 53 -2.81 -4.14 17.23
CA LYS A 53 -1.40 -4.48 17.51
C LYS A 53 -0.46 -3.93 16.45
N ARG A 54 -0.93 -3.77 15.20
CA ARG A 54 -0.15 -3.21 14.10
C ARG A 54 -1.01 -2.64 12.98
N PHE A 55 -0.62 -1.48 12.47
CA PHE A 55 -1.13 -0.87 11.24
C PHE A 55 -0.09 -0.92 10.11
N ARG A 56 -0.51 -1.31 8.90
CA ARG A 56 0.29 -1.26 7.68
C ARG A 56 -0.36 -0.26 6.71
N PRO A 57 0.15 0.97 6.62
CA PRO A 57 -0.41 1.98 5.73
C PRO A 57 -0.16 1.67 4.24
N SER A 58 -0.89 2.35 3.33
CA SER A 58 -0.72 2.23 1.87
C SER A 58 0.58 2.87 1.40
N GLU A 59 1.68 2.16 1.64
CA GLU A 59 3.05 2.58 1.34
C GLU A 59 3.54 1.88 0.08
N PHE A 60 3.79 0.57 0.15
CA PHE A 60 4.09 -0.37 -0.94
C PHE A 60 4.88 0.20 -2.13
N SER A 61 5.85 1.07 -1.85
CA SER A 61 6.65 1.77 -2.86
C SER A 61 8.09 1.96 -2.38
N LEU A 62 8.76 2.98 -2.89
CA LEU A 62 10.04 3.49 -2.38
C LEU A 62 9.91 4.08 -0.96
N ASP A 63 11.06 4.27 -0.31
CA ASP A 63 11.12 4.99 0.96
C ASP A 63 10.91 6.49 0.73
N ILE A 64 9.69 6.96 1.01
CA ILE A 64 9.30 8.37 0.81
C ILE A 64 9.95 9.34 1.81
N ASP A 65 10.63 8.88 2.86
CA ASP A 65 11.42 9.78 3.70
C ASP A 65 12.84 9.97 3.11
N ARG A 66 13.19 9.23 2.05
CA ARG A 66 14.54 9.17 1.45
C ARG A 66 14.46 9.17 -0.08
N HIS A 67 13.99 10.26 -0.67
CA HIS A 67 13.93 10.44 -2.12
C HIS A 67 14.47 11.80 -2.58
N HIS A 68 14.78 11.88 -3.88
CA HIS A 68 15.11 13.12 -4.60
C HIS A 68 14.11 13.38 -5.74
N ALA A 69 12.89 12.88 -5.60
CA ALA A 69 11.84 13.07 -6.59
C ALA A 69 11.55 14.57 -6.84
N VAL A 70 11.17 14.88 -8.08
CA VAL A 70 10.72 16.19 -8.52
C VAL A 70 9.21 16.19 -8.74
N GLU A 71 8.61 17.35 -8.98
CA GLU A 71 7.18 17.44 -9.25
C GLU A 71 6.76 16.73 -10.56
N PRO A 72 5.56 16.12 -10.63
CA PRO A 72 4.51 16.11 -9.60
C PRO A 72 4.67 15.03 -8.52
N ALA A 73 5.65 14.13 -8.65
CA ALA A 73 5.85 13.00 -7.74
C ALA A 73 6.23 13.45 -6.32
N ALA A 74 7.01 14.52 -6.20
CA ALA A 74 7.39 15.11 -4.91
C ALA A 74 6.17 15.46 -4.05
N SER A 75 5.19 16.17 -4.60
CA SER A 75 3.94 16.50 -3.89
C SER A 75 3.16 15.24 -3.47
N PHE A 76 3.10 14.22 -4.32
CA PHE A 76 2.44 12.96 -3.95
C PHE A 76 3.15 12.23 -2.80
N PHE A 77 4.48 12.14 -2.82
CA PHE A 77 5.23 11.54 -1.72
C PHE A 77 5.10 12.35 -0.43
N GLN A 78 5.00 13.68 -0.52
CA GLN A 78 4.77 14.53 0.66
C GLN A 78 3.46 14.21 1.38
N ILE A 79 2.40 13.81 0.66
CA ILE A 79 1.14 13.37 1.28
C ILE A 79 1.40 12.16 2.18
N LYS A 80 2.14 11.16 1.69
CA LYS A 80 2.47 9.97 2.47
C LYS A 80 3.42 10.29 3.64
N VAL A 81 4.37 11.22 3.48
CA VAL A 81 5.27 11.67 4.56
C VAL A 81 4.44 12.30 5.68
N ASN A 82 3.53 13.23 5.33
CA ASN A 82 2.63 13.86 6.30
C ASN A 82 1.77 12.82 7.01
N PHE A 83 1.32 11.79 6.28
CA PHE A 83 0.56 10.68 6.86
C PHE A 83 1.39 9.86 7.86
N ARG A 84 2.66 9.53 7.57
CA ARG A 84 3.56 8.87 8.54
C ARG A 84 3.67 9.68 9.84
N ARG A 85 3.84 11.00 9.73
CA ARG A 85 3.89 11.89 10.91
C ARG A 85 2.57 11.91 11.69
N ALA A 86 1.42 11.83 11.00
CA ALA A 86 0.13 11.71 11.66
C ALA A 86 -0.02 10.39 12.44
N ILE A 87 0.41 9.26 11.87
CA ILE A 87 0.40 7.95 12.58
C ILE A 87 1.27 8.02 13.85
N GLU A 88 2.47 8.59 13.73
CA GLU A 88 3.41 8.73 14.84
C GLU A 88 2.87 9.63 15.96
N ALA A 89 2.31 10.79 15.60
CA ALA A 89 1.72 11.73 16.55
C ALA A 89 0.58 11.11 17.35
N GLU A 90 -0.14 10.16 16.74
CA GLU A 90 -1.27 9.45 17.35
C GLU A 90 -0.86 8.20 18.13
N GLY A 91 0.43 7.86 18.15
CA GLY A 91 0.97 6.72 18.89
C GLY A 91 0.49 5.36 18.39
N VAL A 92 0.02 5.28 17.14
CA VAL A 92 -0.47 4.02 16.55
C VAL A 92 0.72 3.12 16.19
N PRO A 93 0.77 1.85 16.66
CA PRO A 93 1.84 0.95 16.29
C PRO A 93 1.76 0.63 14.81
N TYR A 94 2.78 1.00 14.03
CA TYR A 94 2.75 0.88 12.57
C TYR A 94 4.02 0.27 11.98
N THR A 95 3.94 -0.13 10.72
CA THR A 95 5.14 -0.45 9.93
C THR A 95 4.88 -0.18 8.46
N CYS A 96 5.68 0.69 7.87
CA CYS A 96 5.69 0.93 6.43
C CYS A 96 6.36 -0.24 5.69
N ILE A 97 5.74 -0.69 4.61
CA ILE A 97 6.30 -1.72 3.74
C ILE A 97 6.88 -1.01 2.52
N ILE A 98 8.21 -1.07 2.38
CA ILE A 98 8.96 -0.50 1.26
C ILE A 98 9.25 -1.63 0.28
N SER A 99 8.38 -1.80 -0.72
CA SER A 99 8.50 -2.86 -1.72
C SER A 99 9.22 -2.43 -3.00
N ASN A 100 9.64 -1.17 -3.10
CA ASN A 100 10.28 -0.60 -4.30
C ASN A 100 9.39 -0.75 -5.56
N ALA A 101 9.99 -1.11 -6.69
CA ALA A 101 9.30 -1.21 -7.97
C ALA A 101 8.59 -2.57 -8.11
N PHE A 102 7.29 -2.58 -8.38
CA PHE A 102 6.59 -3.82 -8.67
C PHE A 102 7.06 -4.42 -9.99
N ALA A 103 7.52 -5.67 -9.94
CA ALA A 103 7.97 -6.39 -11.13
C ALA A 103 6.88 -6.40 -12.22
N GLY A 104 5.63 -6.72 -11.87
CA GLY A 104 4.51 -6.75 -12.80
C GLY A 104 4.07 -5.39 -13.38
N TYR A 105 4.62 -4.28 -12.89
CA TYR A 105 4.36 -2.95 -13.44
C TYR A 105 5.54 -2.47 -14.30
N PHE A 106 6.76 -2.48 -13.74
CA PHE A 106 7.93 -1.89 -14.40
C PHE A 106 8.67 -2.83 -15.36
N LEU A 107 8.68 -4.15 -15.12
CA LEU A 107 9.44 -5.08 -15.97
C LEU A 107 8.76 -5.42 -17.31
N PRO A 108 7.42 -5.57 -17.40
CA PRO A 108 6.77 -5.96 -18.65
C PRO A 108 7.05 -5.03 -19.82
N ASN A 109 7.23 -3.74 -19.56
CA ASN A 109 7.52 -2.74 -20.59
C ASN A 109 8.89 -2.07 -20.41
N LEU A 110 9.76 -2.61 -19.54
CA LEU A 110 11.09 -2.06 -19.23
C LEU A 110 11.07 -0.58 -18.81
N GLY A 111 10.00 -0.14 -18.14
CA GLY A 111 9.84 1.24 -17.68
C GLY A 111 9.64 2.26 -18.81
N GLN A 112 9.29 1.81 -20.02
CA GLN A 112 9.07 2.69 -21.16
C GLN A 112 7.67 3.29 -21.13
N GLU A 113 7.59 4.61 -21.32
CA GLU A 113 6.31 5.30 -21.44
C GLU A 113 5.55 4.82 -22.68
N ASN A 114 4.24 4.64 -22.57
CA ASN A 114 3.33 4.23 -23.66
C ASN A 114 3.59 2.84 -24.27
N ALA A 115 4.51 2.05 -23.73
CA ALA A 115 4.74 0.68 -24.16
C ALA A 115 3.83 -0.30 -23.39
N THR A 116 3.11 -1.14 -24.13
CA THR A 116 2.19 -2.17 -23.57
C THR A 116 2.84 -3.54 -23.37
N GLY A 117 4.12 -3.66 -23.72
CA GLY A 117 4.91 -4.87 -23.61
C GLY A 117 6.39 -4.57 -23.84
N PRO A 118 7.26 -5.60 -23.84
CA PRO A 118 8.69 -5.37 -23.91
C PRO A 118 9.06 -4.82 -25.29
N PRO A 119 9.72 -3.65 -25.38
CA PRO A 119 10.22 -3.11 -26.62
C PRO A 119 11.17 -4.10 -27.30
N LYS A 120 11.12 -4.17 -28.63
CA LYS A 120 11.93 -5.13 -29.42
C LYS A 120 13.05 -4.47 -30.21
N ASP A 121 12.94 -3.18 -30.47
CA ASP A 121 13.81 -2.46 -31.41
C ASP A 121 14.66 -1.41 -30.68
N GLU A 122 14.03 -0.54 -29.89
CA GLU A 122 14.68 0.55 -29.16
C GLU A 122 14.19 0.64 -27.72
N VAL A 123 15.03 1.18 -26.85
CA VAL A 123 14.72 1.47 -25.44
C VAL A 123 15.29 2.83 -25.07
N ASP A 124 14.50 3.64 -24.38
CA ASP A 124 14.94 4.87 -23.75
C ASP A 124 15.51 4.55 -22.37
N ILE A 125 16.78 4.93 -22.17
CA ILE A 125 17.47 4.80 -20.90
C ILE A 125 17.56 6.20 -20.27
N LEU A 126 16.87 6.38 -19.15
CA LEU A 126 16.95 7.63 -18.39
C LEU A 126 18.33 7.77 -17.73
N GLY A 127 19.02 8.89 -18.00
CA GLY A 127 20.36 9.14 -17.47
C GLY A 127 21.43 8.29 -18.17
N ASP A 128 22.34 7.70 -17.39
CA ASP A 128 23.45 6.89 -17.91
C ASP A 128 23.20 5.37 -17.83
N GLY A 129 22.05 4.95 -17.29
CA GLY A 129 21.66 3.54 -17.15
C GLY A 129 22.36 2.75 -16.04
N ASN A 130 23.19 3.39 -15.19
CA ASN A 130 23.98 2.69 -14.17
C ASN A 130 23.36 2.73 -12.76
N VAL A 131 22.16 3.32 -12.62
CA VAL A 131 21.44 3.37 -11.35
C VAL A 131 20.75 2.03 -11.09
N LYS A 132 21.04 1.43 -9.93
CA LYS A 132 20.42 0.15 -9.54
C LYS A 132 18.96 0.35 -9.14
N GLY A 133 18.06 -0.35 -9.82
CA GLY A 133 16.68 -0.55 -9.39
C GLY A 133 16.52 -1.87 -8.63
N TYR A 134 15.65 -1.88 -7.62
CA TYR A 134 15.23 -3.12 -6.95
C TYR A 134 13.77 -3.37 -7.27
N SER A 135 13.47 -4.53 -7.85
CA SER A 135 12.11 -4.94 -8.14
C SER A 135 11.67 -6.03 -7.18
N LEU A 136 10.50 -5.86 -6.57
CA LEU A 136 9.89 -6.93 -5.78
C LEU A 136 9.04 -7.80 -6.70
N TRP A 137 9.36 -9.09 -6.72
CA TRP A 137 8.49 -10.13 -7.22
C TRP A 137 7.58 -10.57 -6.07
N VAL A 138 6.30 -10.21 -6.18
CA VAL A 138 5.26 -10.82 -5.36
C VAL A 138 4.56 -11.83 -6.27
N HIS A 139 4.73 -13.12 -5.99
CA HIS A 139 3.82 -14.11 -6.54
C HIS A 139 2.55 -14.01 -5.70
N LEU A 140 1.56 -13.28 -6.23
CA LEU A 140 0.20 -13.48 -5.78
C LEU A 140 -0.25 -14.75 -6.49
N ASP A 141 -0.23 -15.88 -5.78
CA ASP A 141 -1.05 -17.03 -6.18
C ASP A 141 -2.50 -16.52 -6.21
N LEU A 142 -2.95 -16.11 -7.40
CA LEU A 142 -4.35 -15.77 -7.67
C LEU A 142 -5.18 -17.04 -7.90
N ASP A 143 -4.63 -18.21 -7.57
CA ASP A 143 -5.44 -19.38 -7.30
C ASP A 143 -6.37 -19.02 -6.15
N GLU A 144 -7.68 -19.14 -6.42
CA GLU A 144 -8.76 -18.73 -5.53
C GLU A 144 -8.51 -19.17 -4.07
N GLY A 145 -8.02 -18.25 -3.24
CA GLY A 145 -8.36 -18.20 -1.81
C GLY A 145 -7.42 -18.81 -0.76
N GLU A 146 -6.09 -18.84 -0.92
CA GLU A 146 -5.22 -19.17 0.22
C GLU A 146 -4.04 -18.19 0.44
N TRP A 147 -4.25 -17.17 1.29
CA TRP A 147 -3.17 -16.49 2.01
C TRP A 147 -2.90 -17.22 3.34
N ARG A 148 -1.67 -17.67 3.59
CA ARG A 148 -1.25 -18.29 4.86
C ARG A 148 -0.04 -17.58 5.47
N GLU A 149 -0.26 -16.77 6.49
CA GLU A 149 0.75 -16.47 7.51
C GLU A 149 0.14 -16.78 8.88
N ARG A 150 0.77 -17.69 9.64
CA ARG A 150 0.26 -18.14 10.95
C ARG A 150 0.57 -17.06 11.99
N VAL A 151 -0.33 -16.10 12.14
CA VAL A 151 -0.41 -15.22 13.30
C VAL A 151 -1.67 -15.63 14.08
N GLY A 152 -1.50 -15.99 15.35
CA GLY A 152 -2.54 -16.69 16.13
C GLY A 152 -3.90 -16.00 16.15
N GLU A 153 -4.96 -16.82 16.04
CA GLU A 153 -6.39 -16.64 16.38
C GLU A 153 -7.12 -15.29 16.20
N ARG A 154 -6.56 -14.26 15.54
CA ARG A 154 -7.35 -13.08 15.10
C ARG A 154 -6.94 -12.57 13.73
N GLU A 155 -7.95 -12.12 12.99
CA GLU A 155 -8.00 -11.91 11.54
C GLU A 155 -7.27 -10.64 11.06
N ILE A 156 -7.11 -10.53 9.73
CA ILE A 156 -6.52 -9.39 9.00
C ILE A 156 -7.65 -8.63 8.30
N TYR A 157 -7.70 -7.30 8.47
CA TYR A 157 -8.60 -6.45 7.67
C TYR A 157 -7.81 -5.73 6.58
N ILE A 158 -8.23 -5.88 5.31
CA ILE A 158 -7.59 -5.27 4.14
C ILE A 158 -8.56 -4.30 3.46
N PHE A 159 -8.18 -3.02 3.36
CA PHE A 159 -8.89 -2.05 2.52
C PHE A 159 -8.39 -2.13 1.09
N TYR A 160 -9.15 -2.80 0.21
CA TYR A 160 -8.89 -2.77 -1.23
C TYR A 160 -9.56 -1.57 -1.88
N CYS A 161 -8.78 -0.71 -2.53
CA CYS A 161 -9.27 0.12 -3.63
C CYS A 161 -8.34 -0.12 -4.83
N PHE A 162 -8.84 -0.87 -5.81
CA PHE A 162 -8.13 -1.18 -7.04
C PHE A 162 -8.44 -0.07 -8.03
N GLU A 163 -7.54 0.90 -8.18
CA GLU A 163 -7.54 1.76 -9.37
C GLU A 163 -6.16 1.73 -10.02
N SER A 164 -6.19 1.51 -11.34
CA SER A 164 -5.05 1.50 -12.24
C SER A 164 -4.27 2.81 -12.11
N PHE A 165 -2.97 2.72 -11.82
CA PHE A 165 -2.08 3.88 -11.82
C PHE A 165 -1.71 4.28 -13.25
N PHE A 166 -2.10 5.52 -13.60
CA PHE A 166 -1.78 6.29 -14.81
C PHE A 166 -2.40 5.83 -16.14
#